data_AF-A0A972WV38-F1
#
_entry.id   AF-A0A972WV38-F1
#
_cell.length_a   1.000
_cell.length_b   1.000
_cell.length_c   1.000
_cell.angle_alpha   90.00
_cell.angle_beta   90.00
_cell.angle_gamma   90.00
#
_symmetry.space_group_name_H-M   'P 1'
#
loop_
_entity.id
_entity.type
_entity.pdbx_description
1 polymer ?
#
loop_
_entity_poly.entity_id
_entity_poly.type
_entity_poly.pdbx_seq_one_letter_code
_entity_poly.pdbx_strand_id
1 'polypeptide(L)'
;MTLSEAEYQRMYASPPRTLPGRVNRAALLLRGGMGRSRAFDDCFEIGDGKDVLARLLYRAHTESPELLAMMKDQGIWSEAFAACPPPPAALALSHEDRNYALSRATAGLPCMLERRGVSPAEGLTDTRLAEALSSAMGEYGGCGGPDEPSIAWCKAGLRIWASWDAPSTVQDTPVFQGVATVKAAREHWNIPNPDEVQLCLW
;
A
#
# COMPACT_ATOMS: atom_id res chain seq x y z
N MET A 1 16.62 18.84 -1.35
CA MET A 1 17.34 17.65 -0.88
C MET A 1 17.88 16.98 -2.13
N THR A 2 19.20 16.99 -2.36
CA THR A 2 19.80 16.39 -3.55
C THR A 2 19.96 14.88 -3.33
N LEU A 3 19.36 14.07 -4.21
CA LEU A 3 19.54 12.61 -4.23
C LEU A 3 21.01 12.29 -4.54
N SER A 4 21.62 11.37 -3.81
CA SER A 4 22.99 10.93 -4.07
C SER A 4 23.09 10.07 -5.34
N GLU A 5 24.26 10.01 -5.97
CA GLU A 5 24.52 9.16 -7.14
C GLU A 5 24.21 7.68 -6.84
N ALA A 6 24.57 7.19 -5.64
CA ALA A 6 24.29 5.82 -5.24
C ALA A 6 22.79 5.53 -5.13
N GLU A 7 21.98 6.48 -4.64
CA GLU A 7 20.53 6.36 -4.60
C GLU A 7 19.94 6.41 -6.00
N TYR A 8 20.43 7.31 -6.86
CA TYR A 8 20.02 7.38 -8.27
C TYR A 8 20.27 6.06 -9.01
N GLN A 9 21.46 5.46 -8.87
CA GLN A 9 21.79 4.18 -9.51
C GLN A 9 20.94 3.03 -8.98
N ARG A 10 20.69 2.98 -7.66
CA ARG A 10 19.76 1.98 -7.07
C ARG A 10 18.36 2.12 -7.62
N MET A 11 17.88 3.36 -7.69
CA MET A 11 16.59 3.65 -8.30
C MET A 11 16.60 3.17 -9.74
N TYR A 12 17.56 3.58 -10.57
CA TYR A 12 17.63 3.21 -11.99
C TYR A 12 17.62 1.70 -12.21
N ALA A 13 18.37 0.94 -11.40
CA ALA A 13 18.42 -0.52 -11.49
C ALA A 13 17.10 -1.24 -11.13
N SER A 14 16.18 -0.57 -10.44
CA SER A 14 14.89 -1.14 -10.03
C SER A 14 13.75 -0.16 -10.35
N PRO A 15 13.29 -0.12 -11.62
CA PRO A 15 12.19 0.74 -12.01
C PRO A 15 10.88 0.25 -11.36
N PRO A 16 10.04 1.17 -10.84
CA PRO A 16 8.75 0.80 -10.27
C PRO A 16 7.85 0.20 -11.34
N ARG A 17 7.18 -0.88 -10.96
CA ARG A 17 6.35 -1.68 -11.89
C ARG A 17 4.91 -1.20 -11.90
N THR A 18 4.49 -0.59 -10.80
CA THR A 18 3.11 -0.17 -10.58
C THR A 18 2.91 1.27 -11.05
N LEU A 19 1.70 1.60 -11.47
CA LEU A 19 1.32 2.97 -11.82
C LEU A 19 1.57 3.94 -10.62
N PRO A 20 1.14 3.63 -9.38
CA PRO A 20 1.48 4.42 -8.19
C PRO A 20 2.97 4.58 -7.95
N GLY A 21 3.75 3.50 -8.13
CA GLY A 21 5.21 3.54 -7.96
C GLY A 21 5.87 4.49 -8.95
N ARG A 22 5.43 4.48 -10.21
CA ARG A 22 5.91 5.42 -11.23
C ARG A 22 5.55 6.87 -10.88
N VAL A 23 4.34 7.14 -10.39
CA VAL A 23 3.92 8.49 -9.95
C VAL A 23 4.75 8.96 -8.75
N ASN A 24 4.90 8.11 -7.73
CA ASN A 24 5.68 8.40 -6.52
C ASN A 24 7.15 8.65 -6.85
N ARG A 25 7.70 7.86 -7.78
CA ARG A 25 9.07 8.03 -8.25
C ARG A 25 9.26 9.31 -9.05
N ALA A 26 8.35 9.64 -9.97
CA ALA A 26 8.42 10.89 -10.71
C ALA A 26 8.39 12.10 -9.77
N ALA A 27 7.53 12.08 -8.75
CA ALA A 27 7.49 13.12 -7.72
C ALA A 27 8.78 13.19 -6.89
N LEU A 28 9.37 12.05 -6.51
CA LEU A 28 10.64 12.00 -5.78
C LEU A 28 11.79 12.56 -6.62
N LEU A 29 11.87 12.20 -7.89
CA LEU A 29 12.89 12.70 -8.82
C LEU A 29 12.76 14.21 -9.03
N LEU A 30 11.54 14.74 -9.17
CA LEU A 30 11.30 16.19 -9.20
C LEU A 30 11.82 16.88 -7.94
N ARG A 31 11.52 16.33 -6.75
CA ARG A 31 12.03 16.89 -5.48
C ARG A 31 13.56 16.84 -5.37
N GLY A 32 14.19 15.88 -6.04
CA GLY A 32 15.64 15.73 -6.14
C GLY A 32 16.30 16.60 -7.21
N GLY A 33 15.56 17.38 -8.01
CA GLY A 33 16.11 18.14 -9.13
C GLY A 33 16.43 17.30 -10.36
N MET A 34 15.88 16.09 -10.45
CA MET A 34 16.21 15.07 -11.46
C MET A 34 15.10 14.87 -12.50
N GLY A 35 14.21 15.83 -12.70
CA GLY A 35 13.09 15.69 -13.62
C GLY A 35 13.47 15.68 -15.11
N ARG A 36 14.75 15.81 -15.46
CA ARG A 36 15.28 15.60 -16.82
C ARG A 36 16.16 14.34 -16.93
N SER A 37 16.12 13.49 -15.92
CA SER A 37 16.90 12.25 -15.90
C SER A 37 16.20 11.16 -16.70
N ARG A 38 16.97 10.20 -17.23
CA ARG A 38 16.41 9.02 -17.88
C ARG A 38 15.45 8.25 -16.96
N ALA A 39 15.78 8.17 -15.67
CA ALA A 39 14.92 7.54 -14.67
C ALA A 39 13.56 8.25 -14.48
N PHE A 40 13.48 9.54 -14.79
CA PHE A 40 12.22 10.28 -14.80
C PHE A 40 11.42 9.95 -16.05
N ASP A 41 12.06 9.97 -17.23
CA ASP A 41 11.41 9.62 -18.51
C ASP A 41 10.86 8.18 -18.49
N ASP A 42 11.60 7.24 -17.93
CA ASP A 42 11.17 5.84 -17.78
C ASP A 42 9.86 5.70 -16.97
N CYS A 43 9.53 6.66 -16.10
CA CYS A 43 8.26 6.66 -15.38
C CYS A 43 7.05 6.84 -16.31
N PHE A 44 7.24 7.44 -17.49
CA PHE A 44 6.18 7.73 -18.47
C PHE A 44 6.26 6.83 -19.70
N GLU A 45 7.44 6.32 -20.05
CA GLU A 45 7.63 5.46 -21.23
C GLU A 45 7.12 4.03 -21.02
N ILE A 46 7.02 3.56 -19.77
CA ILE A 46 6.52 2.23 -19.46
C ILE A 46 4.99 2.26 -19.39
N GLY A 47 4.31 1.86 -20.47
CA GLY A 47 2.87 1.64 -20.52
C GLY A 47 2.04 2.91 -20.32
N ASP A 48 1.26 2.97 -19.24
CA ASP A 48 0.22 3.97 -18.92
C ASP A 48 0.76 5.38 -18.58
N GLY A 49 1.71 5.91 -19.36
CA GLY A 49 2.37 7.19 -19.10
C GLY A 49 1.42 8.39 -19.00
N LYS A 50 0.31 8.36 -19.73
CA LYS A 50 -0.75 9.38 -19.63
C LYS A 50 -1.38 9.40 -18.24
N ASP A 51 -1.61 8.23 -17.65
CA ASP A 51 -2.18 8.11 -16.30
C ASP A 51 -1.17 8.51 -15.24
N VAL A 52 0.11 8.20 -15.44
CA VAL A 52 1.21 8.68 -14.57
C VAL A 52 1.22 10.21 -14.56
N LEU A 53 1.19 10.83 -15.74
CA LEU A 53 1.19 12.29 -15.86
C LEU A 53 -0.07 12.92 -15.26
N ALA A 54 -1.25 12.39 -15.56
CA ALA A 54 -2.51 12.91 -15.01
C ALA A 54 -2.52 12.88 -13.48
N ARG A 55 -2.08 11.76 -12.87
CA ARG A 55 -1.97 11.63 -11.42
C ARG A 55 -0.91 12.54 -10.81
N LEU A 56 0.26 12.62 -11.44
CA LEU A 56 1.34 13.49 -10.98
C LEU A 56 0.91 14.96 -10.98
N LEU A 57 0.23 15.41 -12.04
CA LEU A 57 -0.30 16.76 -12.14
C LEU A 57 -1.42 17.00 -11.13
N TYR A 58 -2.37 16.08 -10.99
CA TYR A 58 -3.42 16.18 -9.98
C TYR A 58 -2.80 16.37 -8.58
N ARG A 59 -1.87 15.49 -8.21
CA ARG A 59 -1.12 15.58 -6.95
C ARG A 59 -0.39 16.90 -6.78
N ALA A 60 0.27 17.38 -7.83
CA ALA A 60 0.99 18.65 -7.80
C ALA A 60 0.03 19.84 -7.60
N HIS A 61 -1.22 19.77 -8.08
CA HIS A 61 -2.22 20.80 -7.87
C HIS A 61 -2.93 20.72 -6.51
N THR A 62 -3.20 19.51 -5.99
CA THR A 62 -4.06 19.32 -4.81
C THR A 62 -3.32 19.01 -3.52
N GLU A 63 -2.24 18.23 -3.59
CA GLU A 63 -1.55 17.69 -2.41
C GLU A 63 -0.18 18.33 -2.16
N SER A 64 0.51 18.73 -3.24
CA SER A 64 1.90 19.19 -3.17
C SER A 64 2.17 20.31 -4.19
N PRO A 65 1.65 21.54 -3.97
CA PRO A 65 1.86 22.71 -4.85
C PRO A 65 3.32 23.02 -5.17
N GLU A 66 4.24 22.64 -4.28
CA GLU A 66 5.68 22.77 -4.49
C GLU A 66 6.19 21.96 -5.69
N LEU A 67 5.53 20.85 -6.05
CA LEU A 67 5.90 20.07 -7.24
C LEU A 67 5.70 20.89 -8.52
N LEU A 68 4.67 21.74 -8.60
CA LEU A 68 4.47 22.63 -9.76
C LEU A 68 5.61 23.62 -9.90
N ALA A 69 6.04 24.22 -8.77
CA ALA A 69 7.18 25.13 -8.77
C ALA A 69 8.47 24.41 -9.21
N MET A 70 8.69 23.19 -8.74
CA MET A 70 9.85 22.36 -9.13
C MET A 70 9.81 21.97 -10.62
N MET A 71 8.65 21.63 -11.16
CA MET A 71 8.49 21.35 -12.60
C MET A 71 8.80 22.57 -13.47
N LYS A 72 8.40 23.78 -13.02
CA LYS A 72 8.73 25.05 -13.68
C LYS A 72 10.22 25.34 -13.64
N ASP A 73 10.83 25.23 -12.47
CA ASP A 73 12.26 25.47 -12.25
C ASP A 73 13.14 24.52 -13.08
N GLN A 74 12.73 23.26 -13.18
CA GLN A 74 13.43 22.24 -13.97
C GLN A 74 13.06 22.27 -15.47
N GLY A 75 12.21 23.21 -15.90
CA GLY A 75 11.80 23.38 -17.29
C GLY A 75 11.12 22.14 -17.90
N ILE A 76 10.33 21.42 -17.10
CA ILE A 76 9.46 20.30 -17.50
C ILE A 76 8.01 20.79 -17.62
N TRP A 77 7.78 22.05 -17.26
CA TRP A 77 6.47 22.70 -17.33
C TRP A 77 6.01 22.97 -18.76
N SER A 78 4.70 22.84 -18.97
CA SER A 78 3.97 23.30 -20.15
C SER A 78 2.73 24.05 -19.70
N GLU A 79 2.32 25.09 -20.43
CA GLU A 79 1.07 25.83 -20.15
C GLU A 79 -0.18 24.92 -20.20
N ALA A 80 -0.09 23.79 -20.91
CA ALA A 80 -1.13 22.75 -20.89
C ALA A 80 -1.36 22.14 -19.49
N PHE A 81 -0.40 22.29 -18.57
CA PHE A 81 -0.48 21.77 -17.20
C PHE A 81 -1.00 22.81 -16.19
N ALA A 82 -1.28 24.03 -16.64
CA ALA A 82 -1.74 25.13 -15.78
C ALA A 82 -3.10 24.85 -15.12
N ALA A 83 -3.98 24.13 -15.83
CA ALA A 83 -5.24 23.67 -15.27
C ALA A 83 -5.04 22.36 -14.49
N CYS A 84 -5.66 22.26 -13.32
CA CYS A 84 -5.74 20.99 -12.60
C CYS A 84 -6.53 19.99 -13.46
N PRO A 85 -5.97 18.80 -13.76
CA PRO A 85 -6.73 17.75 -14.43
C PRO A 85 -7.88 17.28 -13.53
N PRO A 86 -8.92 16.62 -14.09
CA PRO A 86 -9.95 16.00 -13.28
C PRO A 86 -9.34 14.94 -12.34
N PRO A 87 -9.99 14.63 -11.21
CA PRO A 87 -9.54 13.59 -10.32
C PRO A 87 -9.34 12.27 -11.08
N PRO A 88 -8.15 11.64 -10.98
CA PRO A 88 -7.91 10.36 -11.63
C PRO A 88 -8.82 9.30 -11.00
N ALA A 89 -9.25 8.32 -11.81
CA ALA A 89 -10.09 7.23 -11.32
C ALA A 89 -9.41 6.50 -10.16
N ALA A 90 -10.15 6.07 -9.14
CA ALA A 90 -9.57 5.31 -8.03
C ALA A 90 -8.94 4.00 -8.57
N LEU A 91 -7.74 3.67 -8.09
CA LEU A 91 -7.11 2.41 -8.47
C LEU A 91 -7.74 1.26 -7.70
N ALA A 92 -8.28 0.30 -8.44
CA ALA A 92 -8.87 -0.89 -7.85
C ALA A 92 -7.77 -1.73 -7.18
N LEU A 93 -7.98 -2.09 -5.92
CA LEU A 93 -7.15 -3.06 -5.24
C LEU A 93 -7.41 -4.46 -5.80
N SER A 94 -6.34 -5.09 -6.28
CA SER A 94 -6.35 -6.49 -6.69
C SER A 94 -6.57 -7.41 -5.48
N HIS A 95 -6.84 -8.70 -5.74
CA HIS A 95 -6.88 -9.70 -4.67
C HIS A 95 -5.51 -9.84 -3.98
N GLU A 96 -4.42 -9.74 -4.74
CA GLU A 96 -3.05 -9.77 -4.23
C GLU A 96 -2.76 -8.59 -3.30
N ASP A 97 -3.20 -7.39 -3.65
CA ASP A 97 -3.02 -6.18 -2.83
C ASP A 97 -3.72 -6.32 -1.46
N ARG A 98 -4.91 -6.92 -1.46
CA ARG A 98 -5.67 -7.18 -0.22
C ARG A 98 -4.95 -8.22 0.63
N ASN A 99 -4.46 -9.30 0.04
CA ASN A 99 -3.70 -10.33 0.76
C ASN A 99 -2.38 -9.78 1.30
N TYR A 100 -1.72 -8.91 0.54
CA TYR A 100 -0.54 -8.17 1.01
C TYR A 100 -0.90 -7.32 2.25
N ALA A 101 -1.96 -6.53 2.19
CA ALA A 101 -2.41 -5.71 3.32
C ALA A 101 -2.72 -6.55 4.57
N LEU A 102 -3.41 -7.68 4.39
CA LEU A 102 -3.70 -8.64 5.46
C LEU A 102 -2.41 -9.21 6.08
N SER A 103 -1.51 -9.70 5.23
CA SER A 103 -0.23 -10.28 5.65
C SER A 103 0.58 -9.29 6.48
N ARG A 104 0.69 -8.04 6.01
CA ARG A 104 1.43 -6.98 6.70
C ARG A 104 0.79 -6.59 8.03
N ALA A 105 -0.53 -6.35 8.05
CA ALA A 105 -1.24 -5.98 9.27
C ALA A 105 -1.19 -7.09 10.34
N THR A 106 -1.12 -8.36 9.92
CA THR A 106 -1.11 -9.54 10.79
C THR A 106 0.27 -10.19 10.96
N ALA A 107 1.34 -9.56 10.48
CA ALA A 107 2.69 -10.12 10.48
C ALA A 107 3.24 -10.44 11.88
N GLY A 108 2.71 -9.81 12.93
CA GLY A 108 3.04 -10.12 14.32
C GLY A 108 2.42 -11.41 14.86
N LEU A 109 1.46 -12.01 14.15
CA LEU A 109 0.70 -13.16 14.62
C LEU A 109 1.57 -14.38 14.92
N PRO A 110 2.51 -14.82 14.05
CA PRO A 110 3.36 -15.97 14.36
C PRO A 110 4.15 -15.81 15.66
N CYS A 111 4.74 -14.64 15.88
CA CYS A 111 5.47 -14.33 17.12
C CYS A 111 4.53 -14.33 18.34
N MET A 112 3.29 -13.85 18.19
CA MET A 112 2.31 -13.89 19.27
C MET A 112 1.86 -15.32 19.62
N LEU A 113 1.70 -16.19 18.64
CA LEU A 113 1.35 -17.60 18.86
C LEU A 113 2.49 -18.34 19.57
N GLU A 114 3.72 -18.15 19.10
CA GLU A 114 4.93 -18.72 19.71
C GLU A 114 5.08 -18.29 21.18
N ARG A 115 4.94 -16.99 21.48
CA ARG A 115 5.00 -16.47 22.85
C ARG A 115 3.93 -17.03 23.78
N ARG A 116 2.80 -17.46 23.23
CA ARG A 116 1.70 -18.08 23.98
C ARG A 116 1.81 -19.60 24.06
N GLY A 117 2.84 -20.20 23.44
CA GLY A 117 3.01 -21.65 23.38
C GLY A 117 1.91 -22.35 22.58
N VAL A 118 1.23 -21.65 21.67
CA VAL A 118 0.18 -22.21 20.83
C VAL A 118 0.79 -22.65 19.51
N SER A 119 0.66 -23.93 19.18
CA SER A 119 1.06 -24.41 17.87
C SER A 119 -0.02 -24.04 16.84
N PRO A 120 0.33 -23.44 15.69
CA PRO A 120 -0.64 -23.24 14.61
C PRO A 120 -1.35 -24.53 14.17
N ALA A 121 -0.71 -25.70 14.36
CA ALA A 121 -1.28 -27.01 14.02
C ALA A 121 -2.39 -27.48 14.99
N GLU A 122 -2.42 -26.98 16.23
CA GLU A 122 -3.48 -27.31 17.21
C GLU A 122 -4.82 -26.65 16.85
N GLY A 123 -4.78 -25.64 15.99
CA GLY A 123 -5.94 -24.85 15.63
C GLY A 123 -6.34 -23.86 16.72
N LEU A 124 -7.11 -22.85 16.31
CA LEU A 124 -7.65 -21.82 17.19
C LEU A 124 -9.12 -21.63 16.86
N THR A 125 -9.97 -21.52 17.89
CA THR A 125 -11.35 -21.05 17.72
C THR A 125 -11.36 -19.61 17.20
N ASP A 126 -12.44 -19.17 16.57
CA ASP A 126 -12.54 -17.81 16.03
C ASP A 126 -12.32 -16.74 17.12
N THR A 127 -12.86 -16.97 18.32
CA THR A 127 -12.66 -16.07 19.47
C THR A 127 -11.19 -15.97 19.85
N ARG A 128 -10.48 -17.10 19.94
CA ARG A 128 -9.05 -17.11 20.30
C ARG A 128 -8.17 -16.52 19.20
N LEU A 129 -8.53 -16.76 17.93
CA LEU A 129 -7.84 -16.17 16.80
C LEU A 129 -8.05 -14.65 16.78
N ALA A 130 -9.26 -14.16 17.04
CA ALA A 130 -9.54 -12.73 17.17
C ALA A 130 -8.73 -12.06 18.28
N GLU A 131 -8.61 -12.70 19.46
CA GLU A 131 -7.77 -12.21 20.56
C GLU A 131 -6.28 -12.14 20.18
N ALA A 132 -5.78 -13.16 19.49
CA ALA A 132 -4.40 -13.22 19.02
C ALA A 132 -4.12 -12.13 17.97
N LEU A 133 -5.02 -11.96 16.99
CA LEU A 133 -4.96 -10.91 15.98
C LEU A 133 -4.98 -9.51 16.61
N SER A 134 -5.91 -9.27 17.53
CA SER A 134 -6.01 -8.01 18.27
C SER A 134 -4.71 -7.69 19.02
N SER A 135 -4.01 -8.70 19.53
CA SER A 135 -2.74 -8.52 20.24
C SER A 135 -1.59 -8.26 19.26
N ALA A 136 -1.59 -8.94 18.11
CA ALA A 136 -0.56 -8.81 17.08
C ALA A 136 -0.60 -7.46 16.35
N MET A 137 -1.80 -6.95 16.06
CA MET A 137 -1.99 -5.70 15.30
C MET A 137 -1.63 -4.43 16.08
N GLY A 138 -1.73 -4.48 17.42
CA GLY A 138 -1.57 -3.31 18.28
C GLY A 138 -2.71 -2.28 18.16
N GLU A 139 -2.60 -1.15 18.87
CA GLU A 139 -3.64 -0.11 18.86
C GLU A 139 -3.90 0.46 17.47
N TYR A 140 -2.81 0.83 16.78
CA TYR A 140 -2.83 1.41 15.45
C TYR A 140 -1.49 1.19 14.77
N GLY A 141 -1.50 0.92 13.47
CA GLY A 141 -0.30 0.80 12.66
C GLY A 141 -0.57 1.15 11.20
N GLY A 142 0.51 1.33 10.45
CA GLY A 142 0.45 1.60 9.01
C GLY A 142 1.80 1.39 8.34
N CYS A 143 1.78 1.09 7.06
CA CYS A 143 2.96 1.09 6.21
C CYS A 143 2.56 1.36 4.75
N GLY A 144 3.54 1.60 3.90
CA GLY A 144 3.34 1.80 2.48
C GLY A 144 4.68 2.00 1.80
N GLY A 145 4.67 1.95 0.48
CA GLY A 145 5.87 2.12 -0.34
C GLY A 145 5.51 2.56 -1.75
N PRO A 146 6.50 2.92 -2.58
CA PRO A 146 6.24 3.29 -3.97
C PRO A 146 5.49 2.19 -4.73
N ASP A 147 5.91 0.93 -4.59
CA ASP A 147 5.30 -0.23 -5.28
C ASP A 147 4.43 -1.10 -4.36
N GLU A 148 3.99 -0.54 -3.24
CA GLU A 148 3.16 -1.26 -2.26
C GLU A 148 1.93 -0.39 -1.92
N PRO A 149 0.74 -0.98 -1.78
CA PRO A 149 -0.41 -0.20 -1.34
C PRO A 149 -0.13 0.39 0.05
N SER A 150 -0.55 1.64 0.24
CA SER A 150 -0.60 2.27 1.55
C SER A 150 -1.66 1.54 2.39
N ILE A 151 -1.27 1.10 3.58
CA ILE A 151 -2.12 0.36 4.49
C ILE A 151 -2.17 1.01 5.86
N ALA A 152 -3.33 0.91 6.50
CA ALA A 152 -3.54 1.28 7.89
C ALA A 152 -4.33 0.17 8.58
N TRP A 153 -4.11 -0.04 9.86
CA TRP A 153 -4.84 -1.04 10.61
C TRP A 153 -4.98 -0.67 12.08
N CYS A 154 -5.98 -1.25 12.75
CA CYS A 154 -6.16 -1.11 14.18
C CYS A 154 -6.78 -2.37 14.80
N LYS A 155 -6.44 -2.68 16.05
CA LYS A 155 -7.08 -3.78 16.77
C LYS A 155 -8.59 -3.58 16.95
N ALA A 156 -9.04 -2.33 17.05
CA ALA A 156 -10.45 -1.99 17.30
C ALA A 156 -11.32 -2.43 16.10
N GLY A 157 -12.09 -3.50 16.32
CA GLY A 157 -12.89 -4.13 15.27
C GLY A 157 -12.05 -4.87 14.22
N LEU A 158 -10.78 -5.17 14.50
CA LEU A 158 -9.85 -5.86 13.58
C LEU A 158 -9.89 -5.25 12.17
N ARG A 159 -9.79 -3.93 12.08
CA ARG A 159 -9.95 -3.19 10.83
C ARG A 159 -8.62 -3.05 10.10
N ILE A 160 -8.66 -3.29 8.79
CA ILE A 160 -7.54 -3.09 7.87
C ILE A 160 -8.06 -2.26 6.71
N TRP A 161 -7.38 -1.16 6.43
CA TRP A 161 -7.59 -0.32 5.26
C TRP A 161 -6.39 -0.45 4.33
N ALA A 162 -6.65 -0.40 3.03
CA ALA A 162 -5.63 -0.40 2.00
C ALA A 162 -6.08 0.55 0.89
N SER A 163 -5.13 1.24 0.27
CA SER A 163 -5.34 2.06 -0.92
C SER A 163 -4.01 2.31 -1.61
N TRP A 164 -4.02 2.49 -2.92
CA TRP A 164 -2.83 2.86 -3.70
C TRP A 164 -2.44 4.34 -3.54
N ASP A 165 -3.34 5.17 -3.02
CA ASP A 165 -3.08 6.59 -2.75
C ASP A 165 -2.69 6.75 -1.26
N ALA A 166 -3.67 6.91 -0.37
CA ALA A 166 -3.52 6.79 1.07
C ALA A 166 -4.89 6.49 1.71
N PRO A 167 -5.04 5.43 2.52
CA PRO A 167 -6.32 5.14 3.13
C PRO A 167 -6.67 6.16 4.24
N SER A 168 -7.86 6.73 4.16
CA SER A 168 -8.48 7.55 5.20
C SER A 168 -9.25 6.67 6.17
N THR A 169 -8.76 6.48 7.39
CA THR A 169 -9.43 5.62 8.40
C THR A 169 -10.75 6.17 8.93
N VAL A 170 -11.11 7.40 8.55
CA VAL A 170 -12.37 8.08 8.90
C VAL A 170 -13.40 7.96 7.79
N GLN A 171 -12.97 8.05 6.53
CA GLN A 171 -13.86 8.13 5.37
C GLN A 171 -13.95 6.81 4.60
N ASP A 172 -12.87 6.02 4.59
CA ASP A 172 -12.80 4.82 3.78
C ASP A 172 -13.36 3.61 4.52
N THR A 173 -14.05 2.77 3.74
CA THR A 173 -14.48 1.45 4.20
C THR A 173 -13.26 0.53 4.32
N PRO A 174 -13.06 -0.16 5.45
CA PRO A 174 -11.96 -1.10 5.60
C PRO A 174 -12.10 -2.27 4.60
N VAL A 175 -10.98 -2.74 4.07
CA VAL A 175 -10.93 -3.93 3.19
C VAL A 175 -11.17 -5.23 3.97
N PHE A 176 -10.79 -5.26 5.25
CA PHE A 176 -11.16 -6.33 6.18
C PHE A 176 -11.62 -5.75 7.51
N GLN A 177 -12.67 -6.34 8.09
CA GLN A 177 -13.20 -5.94 9.39
C GLN A 177 -13.81 -7.13 10.15
N GLY A 178 -13.53 -7.19 11.45
CA GLY A 178 -14.14 -8.13 12.39
C GLY A 178 -14.00 -9.58 11.96
N VAL A 179 -15.13 -10.29 11.82
CA VAL A 179 -15.18 -11.70 11.42
C VAL A 179 -14.53 -11.94 10.05
N ALA A 180 -14.65 -10.98 9.11
CA ALA A 180 -14.01 -11.11 7.81
C ALA A 180 -12.48 -11.11 7.92
N THR A 181 -11.92 -10.34 8.86
CA THR A 181 -10.48 -10.34 9.15
C THR A 181 -10.04 -11.67 9.77
N VAL A 182 -10.83 -12.22 10.68
CA VAL A 182 -10.55 -13.53 11.31
C VAL A 182 -10.54 -14.63 10.25
N LYS A 183 -11.57 -14.69 9.41
CA LYS A 183 -11.67 -15.66 8.32
C LYS A 183 -10.51 -15.53 7.33
N ALA A 184 -10.20 -14.31 6.88
CA ALA A 184 -9.12 -14.09 5.93
C ALA A 184 -7.76 -14.45 6.54
N ALA A 185 -7.50 -14.08 7.80
CA ALA A 185 -6.26 -14.46 8.48
C ALA A 185 -6.15 -15.97 8.66
N ARG A 186 -7.26 -16.66 8.95
CA ARG A 186 -7.31 -18.12 9.06
C ARG A 186 -6.84 -18.79 7.77
N GLU A 187 -7.40 -18.36 6.65
CA GLU A 187 -7.05 -18.86 5.32
C GLU A 187 -5.59 -18.54 4.98
N HIS A 188 -5.15 -17.30 5.23
CA HIS A 188 -3.80 -16.83 4.90
C HIS A 188 -2.70 -17.53 5.70
N TRP A 189 -2.92 -17.78 7.00
CA TRP A 189 -1.95 -18.42 7.89
C TRP A 189 -2.17 -19.92 8.05
N ASN A 190 -3.14 -20.50 7.33
CA ASN A 190 -3.51 -21.91 7.38
C ASN A 190 -3.76 -22.43 8.80
N ILE A 191 -4.60 -21.73 9.57
CA ILE A 191 -4.90 -22.06 10.97
C ILE A 191 -6.19 -22.89 11.04
N PRO A 192 -6.17 -24.15 11.49
CA PRO A 192 -7.39 -24.96 11.61
C PRO A 192 -8.40 -24.36 12.61
N ASN A 193 -9.70 -24.52 12.33
CA ASN A 193 -10.74 -24.21 13.30
C ASN A 193 -11.17 -25.51 14.00
N PRO A 194 -10.91 -25.69 15.30
CA PRO A 194 -11.32 -26.89 16.01
C PRO A 194 -12.85 -26.99 16.19
N ASP A 195 -13.58 -25.87 16.06
CA ASP A 195 -15.05 -25.84 16.15
C ASP A 195 -15.72 -26.19 14.81
N GLU A 196 -14.97 -26.16 13.70
CA GLU A 196 -15.46 -26.69 12.43
C GLU A 196 -15.48 -28.21 12.53
N VAL A 197 -16.67 -28.75 12.77
CA VAL A 197 -16.95 -30.16 12.51
C VAL A 197 -16.67 -30.37 11.03
N GLN A 198 -15.48 -30.88 10.69
CA GLN A 198 -15.23 -31.39 9.35
C GLN A 198 -16.33 -32.41 9.08
N LEU A 199 -17.23 -32.08 8.16
CA LEU A 199 -18.13 -33.04 7.57
C LEU A 199 -17.21 -34.05 6.88
N CYS A 200 -16.89 -35.13 7.57
CA CYS A 200 -16.31 -36.29 6.95
C CYS A 200 -17.26 -36.69 5.83
N LEU A 201 -16.83 -36.47 4.59
CA LEU A 201 -17.44 -37.09 3.43
C LEU A 201 -17.02 -38.56 3.51
N TRP A 202 -17.79 -39.35 4.25
CA TRP A 202 -17.74 -40.81 4.21
C TRP A 202 -18.35 -41.29 2.89
#